data_AF-A0A382KUT2-F1
#
_entry.id   AF-A0A382KUT2-F1
#
_cell.length_a   1.000
_cell.length_b   1.000
_cell.length_c   1.000
_cell.angle_alpha   90.00
_cell.angle_beta   90.00
_cell.angle_gamma   90.00
#
_symmetry.space_group_name_H-M   'P 1'
#
loop_
_entity.id
_entity.type
_entity.pdbx_description
1 polymer ?
#
loop_
_entity_poly.entity_id
_entity_poly.type
_entity_poly.pdbx_seq_one_letter_code
_entity_poly.pdbx_strand_id
1 'polypeptide(L)'
;MQLEYFNVDSDTDDVIKALELNGAAVVENQVESELTDTILSELRKHFDKIEKGSDSGFTGYKTRWVSRLLAISKSSAKLVDQPRVMEVADGILLRHCDNYRLGSLTAIEILPGEKDQVLHSDDGIYPVRIPGMQFQISAMWALDDFTKENGATRVVLGSHRNYSANV
;
A
#
# COMPACT_ATOMS: atom_id res chain seq x y z
N MET A 1 -20.79 -3.98 1.72
CA MET A 1 -19.42 -3.73 2.18
C MET A 1 -19.11 -2.27 1.89
N GLN A 2 -18.47 -1.60 2.83
CA GLN A 2 -17.98 -0.23 2.73
C GLN A 2 -16.53 -0.25 3.21
N LEU A 3 -15.69 0.68 2.76
CA LEU A 3 -14.33 0.79 3.30
C LEU A 3 -14.44 1.30 4.73
N GLU A 4 -13.87 0.56 5.68
CA GLU A 4 -13.93 0.90 7.10
C GLU A 4 -12.75 1.80 7.49
N TYR A 5 -13.04 2.83 8.28
CA TYR A 5 -12.12 3.87 8.73
C TYR A 5 -11.98 3.78 10.25
N PHE A 6 -10.74 3.85 10.72
CA PHE A 6 -10.35 3.68 12.11
C PHE A 6 -9.52 4.87 12.59
N ASN A 7 -9.61 5.18 13.88
CA ASN A 7 -8.77 6.22 14.49
C ASN A 7 -7.42 5.62 14.91
N VAL A 8 -6.43 6.48 15.16
CA VAL A 8 -5.12 6.07 15.69
C VAL A 8 -5.21 5.28 17.00
N ASP A 9 -6.27 5.45 17.80
CA ASP A 9 -6.54 4.76 19.06
C ASP A 9 -7.45 3.51 18.94
N SER A 10 -7.89 3.13 17.73
CA SER A 10 -8.72 1.92 17.52
C SER A 10 -7.96 0.63 17.86
N ASP A 11 -8.67 -0.49 18.07
CA ASP A 11 -8.05 -1.79 18.31
C ASP A 11 -7.48 -2.39 17.02
N THR A 12 -6.30 -3.00 17.07
CA THR A 12 -5.69 -3.68 15.90
C THR A 12 -6.52 -4.90 15.49
N ASP A 13 -7.16 -5.59 16.45
CA ASP A 13 -8.04 -6.72 16.14
C ASP A 13 -9.24 -6.29 15.29
N ASP A 14 -9.74 -5.05 15.43
CA ASP A 14 -10.83 -4.54 14.59
C ASP A 14 -10.36 -4.17 13.17
N VAL A 15 -9.14 -3.63 13.03
CA VAL A 15 -8.50 -3.43 11.71
C VAL A 15 -8.27 -4.78 11.01
N ILE A 16 -7.82 -5.80 11.73
CA ILE A 16 -7.65 -7.17 11.19
C ILE A 16 -8.99 -7.75 10.75
N LYS A 17 -10.06 -7.66 11.57
CA LYS A 17 -11.42 -8.09 11.18
C LYS A 17 -11.91 -7.37 9.92
N ALA A 18 -11.67 -6.05 9.79
CA ALA A 18 -12.04 -5.30 8.60
C ALA A 18 -11.26 -5.73 7.34
N LEU A 19 -9.97 -6.09 7.48
CA LEU A 19 -9.17 -6.67 6.39
C LEU A 19 -9.67 -8.08 6.01
N GLU A 20 -10.04 -8.93 6.97
CA GLU A 20 -10.67 -10.23 6.68
C GLU A 20 -12.03 -10.08 5.97
N LEU A 21 -12.87 -9.14 6.44
CA LEU A 21 -14.25 -8.94 5.98
C LEU A 21 -14.36 -8.11 4.68
N ASN A 22 -13.46 -7.18 4.42
CA ASN A 22 -13.54 -6.28 3.26
C ASN A 22 -12.30 -6.31 2.36
N GLY A 23 -11.15 -6.84 2.81
CA GLY A 23 -9.90 -6.86 2.04
C GLY A 23 -9.15 -5.52 2.03
N ALA A 24 -9.69 -4.50 2.70
CA ALA A 24 -9.11 -3.17 2.85
C ALA A 24 -9.69 -2.47 4.09
N ALA A 25 -8.86 -1.65 4.75
CA ALA A 25 -9.21 -0.80 5.87
C ALA A 25 -8.33 0.48 5.82
N VAL A 26 -8.76 1.56 6.46
CA VAL A 26 -8.01 2.82 6.57
C VAL A 26 -7.83 3.15 8.06
N VAL A 27 -6.62 3.55 8.48
CA VAL A 27 -6.39 4.13 9.81
C VAL A 27 -5.95 5.58 9.63
N GLU A 28 -6.75 6.51 10.13
CA GLU A 28 -6.51 7.95 9.99
C GLU A 28 -5.47 8.44 11.00
N ASN A 29 -4.60 9.36 10.56
CA ASN A 29 -3.57 10.01 11.40
C ASN A 29 -2.61 9.02 12.11
N GLN A 30 -2.34 7.87 11.50
CA GLN A 30 -1.51 6.81 12.09
C GLN A 30 0.00 7.18 12.21
N VAL A 31 0.43 8.27 11.57
CA VAL A 31 1.74 8.93 11.76
C VAL A 31 1.59 10.46 11.69
N GLU A 32 2.51 11.17 12.35
CA GLU A 32 2.59 12.65 12.34
C GLU A 32 2.90 13.23 10.95
N SER A 33 2.30 14.37 10.60
CA SER A 33 2.55 15.04 9.31
C SER A 33 3.99 15.53 9.13
N GLU A 34 4.71 15.86 10.21
CA GLU A 34 6.14 16.19 10.15
C GLU A 34 6.96 15.02 9.56
N LEU A 35 6.52 13.77 9.78
CA LEU A 35 7.18 12.59 9.20
C LEU A 35 6.91 12.48 7.70
N THR A 36 5.67 12.70 7.25
CA THR A 36 5.33 12.66 5.81
C THR A 36 6.01 13.79 5.04
N ASP A 37 6.04 15.00 5.60
CA ASP A 37 6.74 16.16 5.04
C ASP A 37 8.26 15.91 4.93
N THR A 38 8.86 15.33 5.98
CA THR A 38 10.29 14.98 5.98
C THR A 38 10.60 13.95 4.88
N ILE A 39 9.79 12.90 4.76
CA ILE A 39 9.96 11.85 3.74
C ILE A 39 9.78 12.43 2.33
N LEU A 40 8.73 13.24 2.10
CA LEU A 40 8.48 13.89 0.81
C LEU A 40 9.63 14.81 0.40
N SER A 41 10.20 15.56 1.35
CA SER A 41 11.39 16.41 1.16
C SER A 41 12.65 15.61 0.82
N GLU A 42 12.90 14.48 1.50
CA GLU A 42 14.00 13.56 1.19
C GLU A 42 13.89 12.97 -0.23
N LEU A 43 12.66 12.71 -0.70
CA LEU A 43 12.34 12.08 -1.99
C LEU A 43 12.23 13.06 -3.17
N ARG A 44 11.88 14.33 -2.97
CA ARG A 44 11.62 15.34 -4.02
C ARG A 44 12.66 15.33 -5.15
N LYS A 45 13.93 15.47 -4.79
CA LYS A 45 15.10 15.46 -5.71
C LYS A 45 15.34 14.15 -6.47
N HIS A 46 14.63 13.07 -6.12
CA HIS A 46 14.64 11.78 -6.82
C HIS A 46 13.44 11.65 -7.76
N PHE A 47 12.25 12.09 -7.35
CA PHE A 47 11.09 12.22 -8.24
C PHE A 47 11.38 13.17 -9.40
N ASP A 48 12.00 14.32 -9.14
CA ASP A 48 12.26 15.34 -10.18
C ASP A 48 13.28 14.90 -11.26
N LYS A 49 14.05 13.84 -11.00
CA LYS A 49 14.93 13.22 -12.00
C LYS A 49 14.21 12.25 -12.93
N ILE A 50 12.95 11.91 -12.63
CA ILE A 50 12.10 11.06 -13.45
C ILE A 50 11.29 11.98 -14.35
N GLU A 51 11.84 12.34 -15.51
CA GLU A 51 11.17 13.20 -16.50
C GLU A 51 9.87 12.58 -17.03
N LYS A 52 9.79 11.25 -17.05
CA LYS A 52 8.70 10.45 -17.60
C LYS A 52 8.65 9.08 -16.92
N GLY A 53 7.45 8.53 -16.75
CA GLY A 53 7.20 7.16 -16.31
C GLY A 53 7.48 6.11 -17.40
N SER A 54 7.00 4.88 -17.17
CA SER A 54 7.23 3.74 -18.06
C SER A 54 5.96 3.35 -18.83
N ASP A 55 6.12 3.12 -20.13
CA ASP A 55 5.04 2.83 -21.09
C ASP A 55 4.50 1.38 -20.98
N SER A 56 4.84 0.64 -19.93
CA SER A 56 4.47 -0.77 -19.72
C SER A 56 3.01 -1.00 -19.29
N GLY A 57 2.13 0.00 -19.47
CA GLY A 57 0.71 -0.03 -19.12
C GLY A 57 0.44 0.04 -17.62
N PHE A 58 1.07 -0.81 -16.81
CA PHE A 58 0.90 -0.87 -15.35
C PHE A 58 1.52 0.33 -14.64
N THR A 59 2.72 0.75 -15.04
CA THR A 59 3.49 1.78 -14.31
C THR A 59 3.08 3.22 -14.64
N GLY A 60 2.30 3.46 -15.71
CA GLY A 60 1.94 4.81 -16.12
C GLY A 60 3.06 5.60 -16.81
N TYR A 61 2.67 6.46 -17.76
CA TYR A 61 3.54 7.37 -18.51
C TYR A 61 3.91 8.63 -17.69
N LYS A 62 3.01 9.03 -16.80
CA LYS A 62 3.04 10.21 -15.94
C LYS A 62 3.22 9.88 -14.46
N THR A 63 3.24 8.60 -14.08
CA THR A 63 3.61 8.20 -12.72
C THR A 63 5.12 8.04 -12.58
N ARG A 64 5.67 8.57 -11.48
CA ARG A 64 7.08 8.49 -11.11
C ARG A 64 7.24 7.50 -9.95
N TRP A 65 8.16 6.53 -10.11
CA TRP A 65 8.38 5.45 -9.14
C TRP A 65 9.79 5.55 -8.58
N VAL A 66 9.91 5.82 -7.28
CA VAL A 66 11.21 5.85 -6.56
C VAL A 66 11.32 4.62 -5.68
N SER A 67 12.21 3.70 -6.04
CA SER A 67 12.49 2.48 -5.28
C SER A 67 13.73 2.64 -4.38
N ARG A 68 14.01 1.64 -3.54
CA ARG A 68 15.14 1.62 -2.58
C ARG A 68 15.06 2.72 -1.51
N LEU A 69 13.86 3.02 -1.01
CA LEU A 69 13.60 4.20 -0.15
C LEU A 69 14.55 4.30 1.04
N LEU A 70 14.87 3.21 1.75
CA LEU A 70 15.79 3.21 2.90
C LEU A 70 17.22 3.71 2.59
N ALA A 71 17.64 3.74 1.32
CA ALA A 71 18.91 4.29 0.87
C ALA A 71 18.84 5.78 0.45
N ILE A 72 17.63 6.35 0.40
CA ILE A 72 17.32 7.73 -0.06
C ILE A 72 16.75 8.56 1.09
N SER A 73 15.67 8.04 1.69
CA SER A 73 14.95 8.58 2.84
C SER A 73 15.21 7.68 4.04
N LYS A 74 16.01 8.15 5.01
CA LYS A 74 16.18 7.42 6.27
C LYS A 74 14.92 7.48 7.12
N SER A 75 14.15 8.56 6.98
CA SER A 75 12.91 8.77 7.73
C SER A 75 11.84 7.73 7.36
N SER A 76 11.85 7.24 6.11
CA SER A 76 10.95 6.15 5.65
C SER A 76 11.11 4.83 6.43
N ALA A 77 12.22 4.62 7.15
CA ALA A 77 12.37 3.47 8.05
C ALA A 77 11.24 3.41 9.08
N LYS A 78 10.81 4.56 9.64
CA LYS A 78 9.72 4.64 10.62
C LYS A 78 8.35 4.17 10.10
N LEU A 79 8.16 4.10 8.77
CA LEU A 79 6.95 3.58 8.14
C LEU A 79 6.99 2.06 7.91
N VAL A 80 8.20 1.48 7.88
CA VAL A 80 8.45 0.02 7.87
C VAL A 80 8.44 -0.52 9.31
N ASP A 81 9.02 0.26 10.22
CA ASP A 81 9.21 0.02 11.67
C ASP A 81 7.96 0.44 12.48
N GLN A 82 6.78 0.50 11.84
CA GLN A 82 5.55 1.06 12.42
C GLN A 82 4.74 -0.02 13.17
N PRO A 83 4.43 0.13 14.48
CA PRO A 83 3.85 -0.94 15.29
C PRO A 83 2.53 -1.52 14.78
N ARG A 84 1.58 -0.68 14.33
CA ARG A 84 0.29 -1.14 13.80
C ARG A 84 0.47 -2.01 12.55
N VAL A 85 1.40 -1.65 11.67
CA VAL A 85 1.71 -2.44 10.47
C VAL A 85 2.30 -3.81 10.86
N MET A 86 3.16 -3.85 11.87
CA MET A 86 3.72 -5.11 12.39
C MET A 86 2.66 -5.99 13.07
N GLU A 87 1.80 -5.42 13.91
CA GLU A 87 0.71 -6.15 14.57
C GLU A 87 -0.31 -6.70 13.56
N VAL A 88 -0.65 -5.95 12.51
CA VAL A 88 -1.50 -6.42 11.40
C VAL A 88 -0.80 -7.50 10.57
N ALA A 89 0.51 -7.39 10.34
CA ALA A 89 1.29 -8.40 9.63
C ALA A 89 1.40 -9.70 10.42
N ASP A 90 1.68 -9.63 11.73
CA ASP A 90 1.65 -10.76 12.65
C ASP A 90 0.26 -11.42 12.66
N GLY A 91 -0.77 -10.59 12.83
CA GLY A 91 -2.17 -11.00 12.91
C GLY A 91 -2.73 -11.65 11.64
N ILE A 92 -2.11 -11.45 10.47
CA ILE A 92 -2.56 -12.02 9.18
C ILE A 92 -1.60 -13.09 8.64
N LEU A 93 -0.28 -12.82 8.59
CA LEU A 93 0.69 -13.64 7.85
C LEU A 93 1.28 -14.79 8.69
N LEU A 94 1.51 -14.60 10.00
CA LEU A 94 2.11 -15.65 10.85
C LEU A 94 1.17 -16.83 11.12
N ARG A 95 -0.09 -16.75 10.69
CA ARG A 95 -1.01 -17.90 10.59
C ARG A 95 -0.54 -18.96 9.58
N HIS A 96 0.38 -18.59 8.69
CA HIS A 96 0.75 -19.37 7.50
C HIS A 96 2.27 -19.47 7.25
N CYS A 97 3.10 -18.79 8.05
CA CYS A 97 4.56 -18.84 7.93
C CYS A 97 5.27 -18.53 9.27
N ASP A 98 6.51 -18.99 9.46
CA ASP A 98 7.30 -18.70 10.66
C ASP A 98 7.84 -17.26 10.71
N ASN A 99 7.89 -16.56 9.57
CA ASN A 99 8.34 -15.17 9.42
C ASN A 99 7.93 -14.60 8.06
N TYR A 100 7.60 -13.31 8.02
CA TYR A 100 7.43 -12.52 6.80
C TYR A 100 8.60 -11.54 6.62
N ARG A 101 8.65 -10.85 5.47
CA ARG A 101 9.69 -9.87 5.12
C ARG A 101 9.11 -8.75 4.26
N LEU A 102 9.75 -7.58 4.30
CA LEU A 102 9.47 -6.47 3.40
C LEU A 102 9.74 -6.88 1.93
N GLY A 103 8.70 -7.18 1.17
CA GLY A 103 8.81 -7.60 -0.24
C GLY A 103 9.15 -6.45 -1.20
N SER A 104 8.56 -5.26 -0.96
CA SER A 104 8.83 -4.04 -1.71
C SER A 104 8.67 -2.81 -0.82
N LEU A 105 9.40 -1.74 -1.14
CA LEU A 105 9.22 -0.41 -0.57
C LEU A 105 9.56 0.63 -1.63
N THR A 106 8.53 1.32 -2.11
CA THR A 106 8.58 2.20 -3.27
C THR A 106 7.61 3.36 -3.06
N ALA A 107 8.04 4.58 -3.38
CA ALA A 107 7.20 5.78 -3.36
C ALA A 107 6.73 6.10 -4.78
N ILE A 108 5.49 6.58 -4.89
CA ILE A 108 4.76 6.73 -6.15
C ILE A 108 4.22 8.17 -6.20
N GLU A 109 4.56 8.93 -7.24
CA GLU A 109 4.03 10.27 -7.51
C GLU A 109 3.25 10.23 -8.83
N ILE A 110 1.93 10.46 -8.78
CA ILE A 110 1.04 10.42 -9.95
C ILE A 110 0.82 11.85 -10.45
N LEU A 111 1.25 12.17 -11.68
CA LEU A 111 1.15 13.52 -12.22
C LEU A 111 -0.18 13.78 -12.96
N PRO A 112 -0.68 15.04 -13.02
CA PRO A 112 -2.00 15.38 -13.54
C PRO A 112 -2.34 14.81 -14.93
N GLY A 113 -3.49 14.16 -15.02
CA GLY A 113 -4.00 13.55 -16.25
C GLY A 113 -3.23 12.30 -16.68
N GLU A 114 -2.71 11.54 -15.73
CA GLU A 114 -2.46 10.10 -15.90
C GLU A 114 -3.78 9.33 -16.07
N LYS A 115 -3.70 8.07 -16.50
CA LYS A 115 -4.84 7.14 -16.59
C LYS A 115 -4.95 6.24 -15.37
N ASP A 116 -6.18 5.82 -15.08
CA ASP A 116 -6.49 4.67 -14.24
C ASP A 116 -5.59 3.46 -14.53
N GLN A 117 -4.99 2.87 -13.50
CA GLN A 117 -4.45 1.52 -13.58
C GLN A 117 -5.59 0.51 -13.82
N VAL A 118 -5.28 -0.59 -14.50
CA VAL A 118 -6.17 -1.75 -14.61
C VAL A 118 -6.45 -2.36 -13.24
N LEU A 119 -7.64 -2.94 -13.04
CA LEU A 119 -7.93 -3.68 -11.82
C LEU A 119 -7.03 -4.93 -11.73
N HIS A 120 -6.35 -5.08 -10.60
CA HIS A 120 -5.37 -6.14 -10.35
C HIS A 120 -5.34 -6.50 -8.85
N SER A 121 -4.48 -7.45 -8.48
CA SER A 121 -4.09 -7.68 -7.08
C SER A 121 -2.59 -7.94 -7.01
N ASP A 122 -1.93 -7.42 -5.98
CA ASP A 122 -0.46 -7.44 -5.83
C ASP A 122 0.11 -8.86 -5.79
N ASP A 123 -0.67 -9.84 -5.31
CA ASP A 123 -0.28 -11.24 -5.21
C ASP A 123 -0.24 -11.97 -6.57
N GLY A 124 -0.60 -11.30 -7.67
CA GLY A 124 -0.45 -11.83 -9.04
C GLY A 124 1.00 -12.14 -9.45
N ILE A 125 2.00 -11.76 -8.64
CA ILE A 125 3.39 -12.22 -8.78
C ILE A 125 3.59 -13.71 -8.39
N TYR A 126 2.66 -14.29 -7.62
CA TYR A 126 2.70 -15.69 -7.23
C TYR A 126 1.93 -16.55 -8.23
N PRO A 127 2.49 -17.65 -8.76
CA PRO A 127 1.84 -18.49 -9.77
C PRO A 127 0.74 -19.39 -9.20
N VAL A 128 0.40 -19.25 -7.92
CA VAL A 128 -0.59 -20.07 -7.18
C VAL A 128 -1.35 -19.19 -6.20
N ARG A 129 -2.63 -19.51 -5.97
CA ARG A 129 -3.44 -18.97 -4.86
C ARG A 129 -3.96 -20.14 -4.03
N ILE A 130 -3.91 -20.02 -2.70
CA ILE A 130 -4.45 -21.02 -1.77
C ILE A 130 -5.66 -20.39 -1.06
N PRO A 131 -6.88 -20.94 -1.22
CA PRO A 131 -8.08 -20.37 -0.60
C PRO A 131 -7.95 -20.19 0.92
N GLY A 132 -8.21 -18.98 1.40
CA GLY A 132 -8.11 -18.61 2.82
C GLY A 132 -6.71 -18.16 3.26
N MET A 133 -5.68 -18.25 2.40
CA MET A 133 -4.30 -17.93 2.75
C MET A 133 -3.85 -16.63 2.07
N GLN A 134 -3.34 -15.67 2.85
CA GLN A 134 -2.73 -14.44 2.31
C GLN A 134 -1.22 -14.60 2.18
N PHE A 135 -0.67 -14.31 1.00
CA PHE A 135 0.79 -14.36 0.77
C PHE A 135 1.52 -13.08 1.18
N GLN A 136 0.82 -11.95 1.27
CA GLN A 136 1.36 -10.64 1.66
C GLN A 136 0.23 -9.71 2.13
N ILE A 137 0.61 -8.59 2.73
CA ILE A 137 -0.26 -7.41 2.92
C ILE A 137 0.45 -6.19 2.34
N SER A 138 -0.33 -5.19 1.91
CA SER A 138 0.19 -3.93 1.34
C SER A 138 -0.19 -2.75 2.23
N ALA A 139 0.79 -2.18 2.93
CA ALA A 139 0.62 -0.95 3.72
C ALA A 139 0.88 0.28 2.84
N MET A 140 -0.16 1.04 2.53
CA MET A 140 -0.06 2.30 1.78
C MET A 140 -0.02 3.48 2.72
N TRP A 141 0.88 4.43 2.46
CA TRP A 141 1.02 5.67 3.22
C TRP A 141 0.75 6.86 2.30
N ALA A 142 -0.24 7.67 2.66
CA ALA A 142 -0.46 8.96 2.01
C ALA A 142 0.67 9.92 2.43
N LEU A 143 1.40 10.46 1.44
CA LEU A 143 2.36 11.55 1.65
C LEU A 143 1.79 12.92 1.23
N ASP A 144 0.63 12.90 0.57
CA ASP A 144 -0.24 14.00 0.19
C ASP A 144 -1.71 13.51 0.19
N ASP A 145 -2.68 14.42 0.12
CA ASP A 145 -4.10 14.08 0.26
C ASP A 145 -4.61 13.15 -0.85
N PHE A 146 -5.11 11.97 -0.47
CA PHE A 146 -5.78 11.06 -1.40
C PHE A 146 -7.25 11.48 -1.59
N THR A 147 -7.52 12.19 -2.68
CA THR A 147 -8.85 12.72 -3.05
C THR A 147 -9.46 11.97 -4.23
N LYS A 148 -10.77 12.12 -4.45
CA LYS A 148 -11.44 11.58 -5.65
C LYS A 148 -10.92 12.27 -6.93
N GLU A 149 -10.47 13.51 -6.81
CA GLU A 149 -10.08 14.40 -7.90
C GLU A 149 -8.64 14.17 -8.38
N ASN A 150 -7.71 13.79 -7.49
CA ASN A 150 -6.33 13.39 -7.87
C ASN A 150 -6.16 11.86 -8.06
N GLY A 151 -7.18 11.05 -7.76
CA GLY A 151 -7.23 9.63 -8.14
C GLY A 151 -6.89 8.65 -7.00
N ALA A 152 -7.37 8.91 -5.78
CA ALA A 152 -7.25 8.03 -4.63
C ALA A 152 -7.53 6.54 -4.94
N THR A 153 -6.76 5.64 -4.33
CA THR A 153 -6.80 4.20 -4.58
C THR A 153 -8.22 3.62 -4.42
N ARG A 154 -8.70 2.94 -5.47
CA ARG A 154 -10.03 2.35 -5.51
C ARG A 154 -9.95 0.84 -5.25
N VAL A 155 -10.62 0.38 -4.20
CA VAL A 155 -10.62 -1.03 -3.78
C VAL A 155 -11.94 -1.74 -4.09
N VAL A 156 -11.87 -2.98 -4.59
CA VAL A 156 -13.05 -3.83 -4.80
C VAL A 156 -13.24 -4.69 -3.56
N LEU A 157 -14.05 -4.20 -2.63
CA LEU A 157 -14.21 -4.79 -1.30
C LEU A 157 -14.71 -6.25 -1.39
N GLY A 158 -14.09 -7.14 -0.62
CA GLY A 158 -14.39 -8.56 -0.58
C GLY A 158 -13.88 -9.39 -1.76
N SER A 159 -13.22 -8.77 -2.75
CA SER A 159 -12.69 -9.50 -3.93
C SER A 159 -11.61 -10.52 -3.59
N HIS A 160 -10.88 -10.33 -2.48
CA HIS A 160 -9.86 -11.26 -1.96
C HIS A 160 -10.40 -12.65 -1.58
N ARG A 161 -11.72 -12.81 -1.44
CA ARG A 161 -12.39 -14.11 -1.24
C ARG A 161 -12.82 -14.80 -2.53
N ASN A 162 -12.74 -14.15 -3.69
CA ASN A 162 -13.19 -14.72 -4.96
C ASN A 162 -12.09 -15.58 -5.59
N TYR A 163 -11.90 -16.77 -5.05
CA TYR A 163 -10.93 -17.77 -5.55
C TYR A 163 -11.36 -18.45 -6.87
N SER A 164 -12.21 -17.80 -7.67
CA SER A 164 -12.58 -18.25 -9.02
C SER A 164 -11.36 -18.15 -9.93
N ALA A 165 -10.75 -19.29 -10.26
CA ALA A 165 -9.61 -19.34 -11.14
C ALA A 165 -9.94 -18.82 -12.55
N ASN A 166 -8.98 -18.10 -13.13
CA ASN A 166 -8.99 -17.45 -14.45
C ASN A 166 -9.86 -16.18 -14.55
N VAL A 167 -9.17 -15.04 -14.59
CA VAL A 167 -9.43 -13.94 -15.54
C VAL A 167 -8.16 -13.84 -16.39
#